data_AF-A0A2N9G715-F1
#
_entry.id   AF-A0A2N9G715-F1
#
_cell.length_a   1.000
_cell.length_b   1.000
_cell.length_c   1.000
_cell.angle_alpha   90.00
_cell.angle_beta   90.00
_cell.angle_gamma   90.00
#
_symmetry.space_group_name_H-M   'P 1'
#
loop_
_entity.id
_entity.type
_entity.pdbx_description
1 polymer ?
#
loop_
_entity_poly.entity_id
_entity_poly.type
_entity_poly.pdbx_seq_one_letter_code
_entity_poly.pdbx_strand_id
1 'polypeptide(L)'
;MRKARRQSPEGLLKHNLDMVKGGWAVGKGSDILIDLEGELIQEWLQKYGPFDAVVDGANVGLVSMHSFSFYQLNSVVKQLRQMSPSKRLPLIILHKNRVTGGPAQHPNNKKLLEHWKNSGALYATPPGSNDDW
;
A
#
# COMPACT_ATOMS: atom_id res chain seq x y z
N MET A 1 2.10 12.17 26.12
CA MET A 1 1.62 12.44 24.74
C MET A 1 2.73 13.09 23.94
N ARG A 2 3.32 12.41 22.96
CA ARG A 2 4.28 13.00 22.01
C ARG A 2 3.53 13.28 20.70
N LYS A 3 3.46 14.54 20.28
CA LYS A 3 2.84 14.94 19.01
C LYS A 3 3.73 14.48 17.85
N ALA A 4 3.17 13.77 16.88
CA ALA A 4 3.86 13.37 15.66
C ALA A 4 4.21 14.63 14.84
N ARG A 5 5.49 14.75 14.45
CA ARG A 5 6.01 15.87 13.66
C ARG A 5 5.69 15.58 12.19
N ARG A 6 4.92 16.45 11.54
CA ARG A 6 4.49 16.30 10.14
C ARG A 6 5.71 16.39 9.21
N GLN A 7 6.02 15.32 8.48
CA GLN A 7 7.14 15.30 7.54
C GLN A 7 6.74 16.00 6.22
N SER A 8 7.71 16.66 5.57
CA SER A 8 7.51 17.30 4.27
C SER A 8 7.40 16.26 3.15
N PRO A 9 6.75 16.58 2.01
CA PRO A 9 6.62 15.67 0.88
C PRO A 9 7.96 15.13 0.36
N GLU A 10 9.01 15.95 0.40
CA GLU A 10 10.38 15.55 0.02
C GLU A 10 11.03 14.61 1.05
N GLY A 11 10.72 14.79 2.34
CA GLY A 11 11.15 13.88 3.40
C GLY A 11 10.53 12.49 3.26
N LEU A 12 9.26 12.42 2.86
CA LEU A 12 8.55 11.18 2.54
C LEU A 12 9.16 10.48 1.32
N LEU A 13 9.47 11.23 0.25
CA LEU A 13 10.13 10.68 -0.95
C LEU A 13 11.51 10.10 -0.65
N LYS A 14 12.32 10.79 0.17
CA LYS A 14 13.64 10.30 0.57
C LYS A 14 13.54 9.07 1.48
N HIS A 15 12.63 9.08 2.45
CA HIS A 15 12.37 7.93 3.32
C HIS A 15 11.99 6.69 2.49
N ASN A 16 11.05 6.83 1.56
CA ASN A 16 10.58 5.72 0.72
C ASN A 16 11.67 5.16 -0.21
N LEU A 17 12.63 5.99 -0.65
CA LEU A 17 13.76 5.55 -1.47
C LEU A 17 14.84 4.84 -0.63
N ASP A 18 15.07 5.30 0.59
CA ASP A 18 16.01 4.68 1.54
C ASP A 18 15.48 3.32 2.01
N MET A 19 14.16 3.16 2.12
CA MET A 19 13.49 1.88 2.42
C MET A 19 13.69 0.81 1.36
N VAL A 20 13.78 1.18 0.08
CA VAL A 20 14.06 0.23 -1.01
C VAL A 20 15.51 -0.30 -0.94
N LYS A 21 16.41 0.36 -0.18
CA LYS A 21 17.85 0.08 -0.16
C LYS A 21 18.39 -0.46 1.16
N GLY A 22 17.70 -0.26 2.29
CA GLY A 22 18.24 -0.53 3.61
C GLY A 22 17.51 -1.64 4.36
N GLY A 23 17.80 -2.90 4.04
CA GLY A 23 17.36 -4.03 4.88
C GLY A 23 18.00 -3.96 6.26
N TRP A 24 17.23 -3.61 7.30
CA TRP A 24 17.64 -3.71 8.70
C TRP A 24 16.44 -4.07 9.60
N ALA A 25 16.53 -5.26 10.20
CA ALA A 25 15.70 -5.76 11.29
C ALA A 25 16.33 -5.40 12.65
N VAL A 26 15.54 -4.95 13.66
CA VAL A 26 16.03 -4.78 15.05
C VAL A 26 14.96 -5.02 16.13
N GLY A 27 15.02 -6.20 16.81
CA GLY A 27 14.69 -6.39 18.25
C GLY A 27 13.33 -6.96 18.79
N LYS A 28 13.29 -8.28 19.03
CA LYS A 28 12.46 -9.09 19.98
C LYS A 28 10.97 -9.34 19.70
N GLY A 29 10.66 -10.58 19.27
CA GLY A 29 9.36 -11.23 19.38
C GLY A 29 8.30 -10.75 18.39
N SER A 30 7.98 -9.46 18.41
CA SER A 30 7.24 -8.78 17.33
C SER A 30 8.03 -8.74 16.03
N ASP A 31 9.35 -8.77 16.17
CA ASP A 31 10.25 -8.49 15.05
C ASP A 31 10.42 -9.70 14.16
N ILE A 32 10.26 -10.90 14.71
CA ILE A 32 10.13 -12.10 13.88
C ILE A 32 8.86 -11.98 13.01
N LEU A 33 7.77 -11.41 13.51
CA LEU A 33 6.55 -11.25 12.71
C LEU A 33 6.70 -10.13 11.66
N ILE A 34 7.40 -9.04 12.00
CA ILE A 34 7.73 -7.96 11.07
C ILE A 34 8.73 -8.45 10.00
N ASP A 35 9.74 -9.23 10.39
CA ASP A 35 10.73 -9.81 9.50
C ASP A 35 10.07 -10.85 8.58
N LEU A 36 9.18 -11.69 9.11
CA LEU A 36 8.39 -12.63 8.31
C LEU A 36 7.44 -11.90 7.33
N GLU A 37 6.80 -10.81 7.74
CA GLU A 37 5.98 -9.99 6.84
C GLU A 37 6.84 -9.31 5.75
N GLY A 38 8.01 -8.82 6.14
CA GLY A 38 9.02 -8.26 5.26
C GLY A 38 9.54 -9.28 4.23
N GLU A 39 9.77 -10.53 4.63
CA GLU A 39 10.14 -11.62 3.72
C GLU A 39 8.97 -11.97 2.79
N LEU A 40 7.75 -12.09 3.32
CA LEU A 40 6.55 -12.40 2.53
C LEU A 40 6.27 -11.35 1.46
N ILE A 41 6.44 -10.06 1.77
CA ILE A 41 6.25 -9.01 0.77
C ILE A 41 7.39 -8.98 -0.25
N GLN A 42 8.63 -9.26 0.15
CA GLN A 42 9.75 -9.36 -0.79
C GLN A 42 9.54 -10.49 -1.81
N GLU A 43 9.15 -11.68 -1.36
CA GLU A 43 8.80 -12.79 -2.25
C GLU A 43 7.63 -12.44 -3.17
N TRP A 44 6.62 -11.74 -2.63
CA TRP A 44 5.48 -11.27 -3.40
C TRP A 44 5.91 -10.27 -4.48
N LEU A 45 6.77 -9.30 -4.14
CA LEU A 45 7.30 -8.31 -5.08
C LEU A 45 8.12 -8.97 -6.21
N GLN A 46 8.93 -9.98 -5.88
CA GLN A 46 9.66 -10.76 -6.88
C GLN A 46 8.71 -11.50 -7.84
N LYS A 47 7.58 -11.98 -7.33
CA LYS A 47 6.59 -12.73 -8.12
C LYS A 47 5.73 -11.85 -9.03
N TYR A 48 5.31 -10.67 -8.57
CA TYR A 48 4.30 -9.86 -9.27
C TYR A 48 4.84 -8.56 -9.88
N GLY A 49 6.05 -8.13 -9.50
CA GLY A 49 6.71 -6.98 -10.10
C GLY A 49 7.09 -7.21 -11.57
N PRO A 50 7.67 -6.19 -12.25
CA PRO A 50 8.08 -4.89 -11.71
C PRO A 50 6.92 -3.87 -11.65
N PHE A 51 7.04 -2.90 -10.73
CA PHE A 51 6.11 -1.78 -10.59
C PHE A 51 6.82 -0.44 -10.82
N ASP A 52 6.16 0.49 -11.49
CA ASP A 52 6.70 1.84 -11.72
C ASP A 52 6.37 2.80 -10.56
N ALA A 53 5.40 2.43 -9.70
CA ALA A 53 4.96 3.20 -8.56
C ALA A 53 4.29 2.30 -7.52
N VAL A 54 4.29 2.77 -6.26
CA VAL A 54 3.61 2.15 -5.11
C VAL A 54 2.64 3.18 -4.53
N VAL A 55 1.46 2.72 -4.11
CA VAL A 55 0.39 3.53 -3.52
C VAL A 55 0.07 2.99 -2.15
N ASP A 56 0.30 3.83 -1.13
CA ASP A 56 -0.33 3.67 0.18
C ASP A 56 -1.82 3.99 0.04
N GLY A 57 -2.63 2.94 -0.01
CA GLY A 57 -4.05 3.06 -0.24
C GLY A 57 -4.80 3.65 0.96
N ALA A 58 -4.30 3.50 2.19
CA ALA A 58 -4.95 4.03 3.37
C ALA A 58 -4.82 5.55 3.42
N ASN A 59 -3.60 6.06 3.20
CA ASN A 59 -3.36 7.49 3.13
C ASN A 59 -4.16 8.13 2.00
N VAL A 60 -4.03 7.61 0.77
CA VAL A 60 -4.73 8.14 -0.41
C VAL A 60 -6.25 8.07 -0.25
N GLY A 61 -6.77 6.99 0.32
CA GLY A 61 -8.20 6.81 0.55
C GLY A 61 -8.79 7.72 1.63
N LEU A 62 -7.97 8.37 2.46
CA LEU A 62 -8.39 9.19 3.60
C LEU A 62 -7.99 10.68 3.50
N VAL A 63 -7.26 11.11 2.46
CA VAL A 63 -6.68 12.48 2.35
C VAL A 63 -7.68 13.62 2.55
N SER A 64 -8.96 13.44 2.20
CA SER A 64 -9.93 14.55 2.18
C SER A 64 -11.27 14.29 2.89
N MET A 65 -11.45 13.16 3.57
CA MET A 65 -12.74 12.78 4.17
C MET A 65 -12.58 12.06 5.52
N HIS A 66 -13.63 12.08 6.34
CA HIS A 66 -13.75 11.27 7.57
C HIS A 66 -13.89 9.76 7.27
N SER A 67 -14.07 9.37 6.00
CA SER A 67 -14.30 7.99 5.57
C SER A 67 -13.46 7.64 4.35
N PHE A 68 -13.09 6.36 4.27
CA PHE A 68 -12.26 5.83 3.18
C PHE A 68 -13.01 5.85 1.83
N SER A 69 -12.39 6.41 0.80
CA SER A 69 -12.98 6.56 -0.54
C SER A 69 -12.27 5.73 -1.61
N PHE A 70 -12.91 4.65 -2.06
CA PHE A 70 -12.46 3.86 -3.22
C PHE A 70 -12.42 4.67 -4.51
N TYR A 71 -13.30 5.66 -4.65
CA TYR A 71 -13.31 6.55 -5.81
C TYR A 71 -12.03 7.37 -5.90
N GLN A 72 -11.59 7.97 -4.78
CA GLN A 72 -10.36 8.76 -4.73
C GLN A 72 -9.14 7.89 -5.00
N LEU A 73 -9.05 6.73 -4.34
CA LEU A 73 -7.97 5.77 -4.57
C LEU A 73 -7.90 5.35 -6.04
N ASN A 74 -9.04 5.00 -6.65
CA ASN A 74 -9.08 4.59 -8.06
C ASN A 74 -8.65 5.72 -9.01
N SER A 75 -8.99 6.97 -8.72
CA SER A 75 -8.57 8.11 -9.54
C SER A 75 -7.05 8.28 -9.52
N VAL A 76 -6.41 8.15 -8.35
CA VAL A 76 -4.95 8.20 -8.22
C VAL A 76 -4.29 7.03 -8.94
N VAL A 77 -4.80 5.81 -8.76
CA VAL A 77 -4.31 4.60 -9.46
C VAL A 77 -4.34 4.78 -10.98
N LYS A 78 -5.45 5.33 -11.53
CA LYS A 78 -5.57 5.59 -12.97
C LYS A 78 -4.58 6.64 -13.46
N GLN A 79 -4.39 7.72 -12.71
CA GLN A 79 -3.44 8.78 -13.06
C GLN A 79 -1.99 8.25 -13.04
N LEU A 80 -1.60 7.50 -12.00
CA LEU A 80 -0.26 6.89 -11.92
C LEU A 80 -0.01 5.93 -13.09
N ARG A 81 -0.99 5.10 -13.43
CA ARG A 81 -0.90 4.23 -14.62
C ARG A 81 -0.75 5.03 -15.91
N GLN A 82 -1.44 6.16 -16.04
CA GLN A 82 -1.32 7.01 -17.22
C GLN A 82 0.03 7.71 -17.32
N MET A 83 0.61 8.13 -16.19
CA MET A 83 1.94 8.75 -16.13
C MET A 83 3.07 7.73 -16.29
N SER A 84 2.84 6.48 -15.90
CA SER A 84 3.79 5.38 -16.07
C SER A 84 4.19 5.21 -17.55
N PRO A 85 5.50 5.11 -17.86
CA PRO A 85 5.97 4.76 -19.20
C PRO A 85 5.51 3.37 -19.65
N SER A 86 5.45 2.40 -18.72
CA SER A 86 5.06 1.01 -19.02
C SER A 86 3.55 0.78 -19.03
N LYS A 87 2.74 1.77 -18.62
CA LYS A 87 1.28 1.69 -18.43
C LYS A 87 0.83 0.57 -17.50
N ARG A 88 1.74 0.07 -16.64
CA ARG A 88 1.42 -0.90 -15.59
C ARG A 88 0.59 -0.23 -14.49
N LEU A 89 -0.22 -1.04 -13.81
CA LEU A 89 -0.84 -0.59 -12.57
C LEU A 89 0.25 -0.39 -11.51
N PRO A 90 0.12 0.63 -10.63
CA PRO A 90 0.96 0.72 -9.46
C PRO A 90 0.68 -0.46 -8.52
N LEU A 91 1.63 -0.79 -7.66
CA LEU A 91 1.36 -1.63 -6.49
C LEU A 91 0.49 -0.85 -5.52
N ILE A 92 -0.67 -1.39 -5.16
CA ILE A 92 -1.61 -0.81 -4.21
C ILE A 92 -1.50 -1.61 -2.91
N ILE A 93 -1.13 -0.95 -1.83
CA ILE A 93 -1.07 -1.54 -0.49
C ILE A 93 -2.32 -1.10 0.28
N LEU A 94 -3.07 -2.06 0.81
CA LEU A 94 -4.25 -1.80 1.65
C LEU A 94 -4.25 -2.75 2.84
N HIS A 95 -4.65 -2.27 4.02
CA HIS A 95 -4.91 -3.17 5.14
C HIS A 95 -6.06 -4.15 4.83
N LYS A 96 -5.94 -5.42 5.23
CA LYS A 96 -6.95 -6.47 4.94
C LYS A 96 -8.38 -6.06 5.26
N ASN A 97 -8.59 -5.34 6.36
CA ASN A 97 -9.93 -4.85 6.76
C ASN A 97 -10.55 -3.88 5.73
N ARG A 98 -9.74 -3.14 4.97
CA ARG A 98 -10.20 -2.27 3.89
C ARG A 98 -10.55 -3.04 2.63
N VAL A 99 -10.04 -4.26 2.47
CA VAL A 99 -10.31 -5.14 1.32
C VAL A 99 -11.50 -6.07 1.61
N THR A 100 -11.73 -6.45 2.87
CA THR A 100 -12.77 -7.43 3.23
C THR A 100 -13.98 -6.82 3.95
N GLY A 101 -13.93 -5.55 4.39
CA GLY A 101 -14.97 -4.95 5.21
C GLY A 101 -15.65 -3.72 4.60
N GLY A 102 -16.77 -3.30 5.21
CA GLY A 102 -17.41 -2.00 4.97
C GLY A 102 -17.62 -1.66 3.49
N PRO A 103 -17.12 -0.51 2.99
CA PRO A 103 -17.29 -0.09 1.59
C PRO A 103 -16.78 -1.09 0.53
N ALA A 104 -15.90 -2.03 0.89
CA ALA A 104 -15.43 -3.07 -0.02
C ALA A 104 -16.52 -4.06 -0.45
N GLN A 105 -17.58 -4.20 0.35
CA GLN A 105 -18.70 -5.09 0.05
C GLN A 105 -19.65 -4.54 -1.03
N HIS A 106 -19.53 -3.25 -1.37
CA HIS A 106 -20.30 -2.68 -2.47
C HIS A 106 -19.88 -3.34 -3.80
N PRO A 107 -20.81 -3.76 -4.68
CA PRO A 107 -20.50 -4.56 -5.87
C PRO A 107 -19.42 -3.95 -6.79
N ASN A 108 -19.45 -2.64 -6.98
CA ASN A 108 -18.46 -1.94 -7.81
C ASN A 108 -17.06 -1.94 -7.18
N ASN A 109 -16.97 -1.78 -5.86
CA ASN A 109 -15.70 -1.78 -5.14
C ASN A 109 -15.13 -3.20 -5.06
N LYS A 110 -15.98 -4.20 -4.88
CA LYS A 110 -15.59 -5.61 -4.93
C LYS A 110 -15.01 -5.97 -6.30
N LYS A 111 -15.67 -5.59 -7.39
CA LYS A 111 -15.16 -5.78 -8.77
C LYS A 111 -13.82 -5.08 -8.98
N LEU A 112 -13.66 -3.87 -8.44
CA LEU A 112 -12.42 -3.10 -8.54
C LEU A 112 -11.26 -3.77 -7.78
N LEU A 113 -11.50 -4.23 -6.55
CA LEU A 113 -10.53 -4.94 -5.73
C LEU A 113 -10.11 -6.27 -6.38
N GLU A 114 -11.07 -7.05 -6.89
CA GLU A 114 -10.77 -8.28 -7.64
C GLU A 114 -9.97 -8.00 -8.90
N HIS A 115 -10.26 -6.92 -9.62
CA HIS A 115 -9.46 -6.51 -10.78
C HIS A 115 -8.01 -6.21 -10.39
N TRP A 116 -7.75 -5.43 -9.34
CA TRP A 116 -6.39 -5.14 -8.88
C TRP A 116 -5.66 -6.39 -8.39
N LYS A 117 -6.35 -7.26 -7.65
CA LYS A 117 -5.82 -8.54 -7.19
C LYS A 117 -5.42 -9.45 -8.35
N ASN A 118 -6.32 -9.64 -9.32
CA ASN A 118 -6.07 -10.51 -10.49
C ASN A 118 -4.99 -9.94 -11.42
N SER A 119 -4.75 -8.63 -11.36
CA SER A 119 -3.67 -7.97 -12.11
C SER A 119 -2.32 -8.04 -11.38
N GLY A 120 -2.23 -8.69 -10.22
CA GLY A 120 -1.01 -8.69 -9.40
C GLY A 120 -0.65 -7.31 -8.85
N ALA A 121 -1.62 -6.42 -8.70
CA ALA A 121 -1.41 -5.02 -8.34
C ALA A 121 -1.93 -4.65 -6.94
N LEU A 122 -2.52 -5.57 -6.20
CA LEU A 122 -3.03 -5.35 -4.85
C LEU A 122 -2.35 -6.28 -3.85
N TYR A 123 -1.64 -5.69 -2.89
CA TYR A 123 -1.15 -6.37 -1.70
C TYR A 123 -2.02 -5.99 -0.50
N ALA A 124 -2.61 -6.98 0.15
CA ALA A 124 -3.43 -6.78 1.34
C ALA A 124 -2.60 -7.11 2.58
N THR A 125 -2.25 -6.11 3.40
CA THR A 125 -1.43 -6.36 4.61
C THR A 125 -2.20 -7.21 5.62
N PRO A 126 -1.56 -8.17 6.28
CA PRO A 126 -2.19 -9.04 7.28
C PRO A 126 -2.77 -8.24 8.46
N PRO A 127 -3.80 -8.77 9.16
CA PRO A 127 -4.36 -8.11 10.34
C PRO A 127 -3.31 -7.88 11.42
N GLY A 128 -3.27 -6.66 11.97
CA GLY A 128 -2.33 -6.31 13.04
C GLY A 128 -0.99 -5.76 12.54
N SER A 129 -0.75 -5.81 11.23
CA SER A 129 0.32 -5.07 10.57
C SER A 129 -0.02 -3.58 10.49
N ASN A 130 0.99 -2.73 10.67
CA ASN A 130 0.88 -1.31 10.37
C ASN A 130 1.10 -1.12 8.86
N ASP A 131 0.17 -0.52 8.15
CA ASP A 131 0.27 -0.28 6.69
C ASP A 131 1.27 0.83 6.32
N ASP A 132 1.76 1.58 7.29
CA ASP A 132 2.81 2.60 7.16
C ASP A 132 4.25 2.03 7.20
N TRP A 133 4.45 0.74 6.91
CA TRP A 133 5.75 0.08 7.05
C TRP A 133 6.84 0.71 6.18
#